data_AF-A0A1Q3JMC1-F1
#
_entry.id   AF-A0A1Q3JMC1-F1
#
_cell.length_a   1.000
_cell.length_b   1.000
_cell.length_c   1.000
_cell.angle_alpha   90.00
_cell.angle_beta   90.00
_cell.angle_gamma   90.00
#
_symmetry.space_group_name_H-M   'P 1'
#
loop_
_entity.id
_entity.type
_entity.pdbx_description
1 polymer ?
#
loop_
_entity_poly.entity_id
_entity_poly.type
_entity_poly.pdbx_seq_one_letter_code
_entity_poly.pdbx_strand_id
1 'polypeptide(L)'
;MAFCPTEASGTAAGRRYTIRTLAFMAGYVAVNVAAIFGAFDDVKAPGSYALALIVAAPVIGQLWATLKLIEESDEFVRALMTKRMILASGLAIAAASAWGFMESYAGAPHLPGWLVYPLFWGFFGVVSPFVRSTR
;
A
#
# COMPACT_ATOMS: atom_id res chain seq x y z
N MET A 1 -20.17 20.84 12.88
CA MET A 1 -20.90 19.84 12.06
C MET A 1 -20.17 18.52 12.17
N ALA A 2 -20.80 17.54 12.80
CA ALA A 2 -20.22 16.23 13.06
C ALA A 2 -20.13 15.43 11.74
N PHE A 3 -18.95 14.88 11.47
CA PHE A 3 -18.70 14.02 10.33
C PHE A 3 -19.41 12.68 10.60
N CYS A 4 -20.50 12.39 9.88
CA CYS A 4 -21.17 11.10 9.95
C CYS A 4 -20.34 10.05 9.19
N PRO A 5 -19.97 8.91 9.79
CA PRO A 5 -19.10 7.91 9.15
C PRO A 5 -19.68 7.26 7.89
N THR A 6 -20.99 7.40 7.62
CA THR A 6 -21.67 6.77 6.49
C THR A 6 -21.51 7.52 5.16
N GLU A 7 -21.06 8.77 5.15
CA GLU A 7 -20.99 9.56 3.91
C GLU A 7 -19.75 9.27 3.05
N ALA A 8 -18.64 8.84 3.66
CA ALA A 8 -17.42 8.53 2.92
C ALA A 8 -17.58 7.31 1.99
N SER A 9 -18.42 6.34 2.38
CA SER A 9 -18.83 5.18 1.57
C SER A 9 -19.96 5.48 0.57
N GLY A 10 -20.52 6.71 0.58
CA GLY A 10 -21.67 7.10 -0.24
C GLY A 10 -21.31 7.80 -1.56
N THR A 11 -20.06 8.22 -1.76
CA THR A 11 -19.66 8.94 -2.97
C THR A 11 -19.35 7.99 -4.13
N ALA A 12 -19.62 8.42 -5.36
CA ALA A 12 -19.30 7.62 -6.56
C ALA A 12 -17.80 7.31 -6.69
N ALA A 13 -16.95 8.26 -6.25
CA ALA A 13 -15.49 8.09 -6.21
C ALA A 13 -15.07 7.04 -5.17
N GLY A 14 -15.62 7.12 -3.94
CA GLY A 14 -15.39 6.13 -2.89
C GLY A 14 -15.82 4.72 -3.31
N ARG A 15 -16.98 4.57 -3.95
CA ARG A 15 -17.43 3.28 -4.49
C ARG A 15 -16.49 2.72 -5.55
N ARG A 16 -16.04 3.55 -6.50
CA ARG A 16 -15.07 3.13 -7.52
C ARG A 16 -13.74 2.71 -6.90
N TYR A 17 -13.25 3.47 -5.91
CA TYR A 17 -12.06 3.12 -5.15
C TYR A 17 -12.21 1.76 -4.47
N THR A 18 -13.29 1.55 -3.71
CA THR A 18 -13.55 0.27 -3.03
C THR A 18 -13.57 -0.90 -4.01
N ILE A 19 -14.25 -0.76 -5.16
CA ILE A 19 -14.29 -1.82 -6.18
C ILE A 19 -12.88 -2.11 -6.73
N ARG A 20 -12.12 -1.08 -7.10
CA ARG A 20 -10.74 -1.23 -7.62
C ARG A 20 -9.86 -1.91 -6.57
N THR A 21 -9.91 -1.44 -5.32
CA THR A 21 -9.14 -2.01 -4.21
C THR A 21 -9.50 -3.46 -3.94
N LEU A 22 -10.79 -3.78 -3.87
CA LEU A 22 -11.23 -5.17 -3.67
C LEU A 22 -10.76 -6.06 -4.82
N ALA A 23 -10.85 -5.60 -6.07
CA ALA A 23 -10.40 -6.37 -7.23
C ALA A 23 -8.89 -6.65 -7.18
N PHE A 24 -8.06 -5.65 -6.91
CA PHE A 24 -6.61 -5.84 -6.82
C PHE A 24 -6.23 -6.70 -5.61
N MET A 25 -6.78 -6.42 -4.43
CA MET A 25 -6.46 -7.19 -3.22
C MET A 25 -6.97 -8.64 -3.31
N ALA A 26 -8.10 -8.89 -3.96
CA ALA A 26 -8.55 -10.25 -4.25
C ALA A 26 -7.54 -10.99 -5.16
N GLY A 27 -7.02 -10.34 -6.20
CA GLY A 27 -5.96 -10.88 -7.03
C GLY A 27 -4.67 -11.17 -6.24
N TYR A 28 -4.25 -10.23 -5.40
CA TYR A 28 -3.09 -10.42 -4.51
C TYR A 28 -3.26 -11.64 -3.61
N VAL A 29 -4.41 -11.74 -2.93
CA VAL A 29 -4.72 -12.87 -2.05
C VAL A 29 -4.75 -14.17 -2.84
N ALA A 30 -5.41 -14.21 -3.99
CA ALA A 30 -5.50 -15.42 -4.81
C ALA A 30 -4.12 -15.95 -5.23
N VAL A 31 -3.22 -15.07 -5.68
CA VAL A 31 -1.86 -15.48 -6.10
C VAL A 31 -1.04 -15.97 -4.90
N ASN A 32 -1.11 -15.28 -3.75
CA ASN A 32 -0.38 -15.71 -2.55
C ASN A 32 -0.93 -17.01 -1.94
N VAL A 33 -2.25 -17.18 -1.96
CA VAL A 33 -2.90 -18.43 -1.53
C VAL A 33 -2.47 -19.58 -2.45
N ALA A 34 -2.46 -19.39 -3.76
CA ALA A 34 -1.97 -20.39 -4.70
C ALA A 34 -0.50 -20.74 -4.43
N ALA A 35 0.34 -19.75 -4.14
CA ALA A 35 1.74 -19.96 -3.77
C ALA A 35 1.89 -20.79 -2.48
N ILE A 36 1.11 -20.48 -1.43
CA ILE A 36 1.13 -21.23 -0.16
C ILE A 36 0.70 -22.69 -0.36
N PHE A 37 -0.23 -22.96 -1.27
CA PHE A 37 -0.68 -24.31 -1.62
C PHE A 37 0.22 -25.03 -2.63
N GLY A 38 1.41 -24.49 -2.92
CA GLY A 38 2.42 -25.15 -3.74
C GLY A 38 2.21 -25.04 -5.25
N ALA A 39 1.32 -24.15 -5.72
CA ALA A 39 1.06 -23.98 -7.16
C ALA A 39 2.31 -23.52 -7.96
N PHE A 40 3.35 -23.05 -7.26
CA PHE A 40 4.55 -22.49 -7.87
C PHE A 40 5.86 -23.14 -7.37
N ASP A 41 5.80 -24.30 -6.70
CA ASP A 41 6.98 -24.94 -6.09
C ASP A 41 8.01 -25.40 -7.13
N ASP A 42 7.56 -25.80 -8.32
CA ASP A 42 8.42 -26.26 -9.43
C ASP A 42 8.79 -25.15 -10.43
N VAL A 43 8.49 -23.88 -10.13
CA VAL A 43 8.75 -22.77 -11.06
C VAL A 43 10.25 -22.56 -11.23
N LYS A 44 10.75 -22.76 -12.45
CA LYS A 44 12.14 -22.52 -12.84
C LYS A 44 12.48 -21.02 -12.78
N ALA A 45 13.77 -20.71 -12.64
CA ALA A 45 14.28 -19.34 -12.46
C ALA A 45 13.73 -18.27 -13.43
N PRO A 46 13.53 -18.52 -14.74
CA PRO A 46 12.90 -17.50 -15.60
C PRO A 46 11.43 -17.22 -15.23
N GLY A 47 10.69 -18.25 -14.80
CA GLY A 47 9.29 -18.14 -14.42
C GLY A 47 9.08 -17.48 -13.05
N SER A 48 10.08 -17.55 -12.15
CA SER A 48 9.96 -16.94 -10.82
C SER A 48 10.01 -15.41 -10.87
N TYR A 49 10.76 -14.83 -11.82
CA TYR A 49 10.70 -13.39 -12.07
C TYR A 49 9.33 -12.94 -12.59
N ALA A 50 8.72 -13.70 -13.51
CA ALA A 50 7.37 -13.42 -13.98
C ALA A 50 6.34 -13.51 -12.85
N LEU A 51 6.46 -14.54 -11.99
CA LEU A 51 5.61 -14.69 -10.82
C LEU A 51 5.77 -13.51 -9.84
N ALA A 52 6.99 -13.05 -9.59
CA ALA A 52 7.23 -11.88 -8.75
C ALA A 52 6.54 -10.63 -9.31
N LEU A 53 6.56 -10.42 -10.63
CA LEU A 53 5.84 -9.33 -11.28
C LEU A 53 4.31 -9.49 -11.18
N ILE A 54 3.80 -10.72 -11.29
CA ILE A 54 2.38 -11.02 -11.12
C ILE A 54 1.92 -10.68 -9.69
N VAL A 55 2.70 -11.04 -8.67
CA VAL A 55 2.42 -10.71 -7.27
C VAL A 55 2.50 -9.19 -7.02
N ALA A 56 3.43 -8.51 -7.69
CA ALA A 56 3.60 -7.05 -7.57
C ALA A 56 2.50 -6.25 -8.30
N ALA A 57 1.89 -6.78 -9.36
CA ALA A 57 0.90 -6.05 -10.15
C ALA A 57 -0.33 -5.59 -9.34
N PRO A 58 -0.94 -6.41 -8.46
CA PRO A 58 -1.96 -5.95 -7.52
C PRO A 58 -1.53 -4.80 -6.61
N VAL A 59 -0.28 -4.80 -6.13
CA VAL A 59 0.27 -3.75 -5.26
C VAL A 59 0.32 -2.41 -6.01
N ILE A 60 0.81 -2.44 -7.26
CA ILE A 60 0.81 -1.28 -8.16
C ILE A 60 -0.63 -0.82 -8.43
N GLY A 61 -1.54 -1.75 -8.70
CA GLY A 61 -2.95 -1.47 -8.90
C GLY A 61 -3.60 -0.77 -7.71
N GLN A 62 -3.26 -1.19 -6.49
CA GLN A 62 -3.77 -0.57 -5.26
C GLN A 62 -3.24 0.85 -5.05
N LEU A 63 -1.96 1.11 -5.36
CA LEU A 63 -1.40 2.45 -5.34
C LEU A 63 -2.09 3.35 -6.37
N TRP A 64 -2.27 2.84 -7.60
CA TRP A 64 -3.00 3.55 -8.65
C TRP A 64 -4.45 3.86 -8.26
N ALA A 65 -5.16 2.90 -7.66
CA ALA A 65 -6.53 3.10 -7.19
C ALA A 65 -6.61 4.24 -6.16
N THR A 66 -5.61 4.31 -5.27
CA THR A 66 -5.50 5.37 -4.26
C THR A 66 -5.21 6.72 -4.90
N LEU A 67 -4.29 6.79 -5.88
CA LEU A 67 -4.02 8.03 -6.62
C LEU A 67 -5.26 8.50 -7.40
N LYS A 68 -6.03 7.59 -7.99
CA LYS A 68 -7.30 7.92 -8.64
C LYS A 68 -8.34 8.44 -7.65
N LEU A 69 -8.41 7.90 -6.44
CA LEU A 69 -9.28 8.47 -5.40
C LEU A 69 -8.87 9.90 -5.06
N ILE A 70 -7.57 10.17 -4.91
CA ILE A 70 -7.02 11.51 -4.63
C ILE A 70 -7.37 12.49 -5.77
N GLU A 71 -7.24 12.06 -7.03
CA GLU A 71 -7.58 12.85 -8.22
C GLU A 71 -9.09 13.13 -8.33
N GLU A 72 -9.93 12.19 -7.92
CA GLU A 72 -11.39 12.31 -7.91
C GLU A 72 -11.92 13.08 -6.67
N SER A 73 -11.07 13.37 -5.68
CA SER A 73 -11.43 14.08 -4.45
C SER A 73 -11.43 15.61 -4.63
N ASP A 74 -12.15 16.31 -3.75
CA ASP A 74 -12.09 17.78 -3.66
C ASP A 74 -10.68 18.28 -3.28
N GLU A 75 -10.43 19.57 -3.48
CA GLU A 75 -9.12 20.19 -3.28
C GLU A 75 -8.58 20.01 -1.85
N PHE A 76 -9.44 20.12 -0.84
CA PHE A 76 -9.04 19.97 0.55
C PHE A 76 -8.66 18.52 0.87
N VAL A 77 -9.51 17.56 0.52
CA VAL A 77 -9.23 16.13 0.74
C VAL A 77 -8.01 15.69 -0.06
N ARG A 78 -7.86 16.16 -1.30
CA ARG A 78 -6.70 15.88 -2.15
C ARG A 78 -5.40 16.37 -1.52
N ALA A 79 -5.36 17.63 -1.08
CA ALA A 79 -4.18 18.19 -0.42
C ALA A 79 -3.86 17.45 0.88
N LEU A 80 -4.87 17.13 1.67
CA LEU A 80 -4.72 16.41 2.93
C LEU A 80 -4.19 14.99 2.74
N MET A 81 -4.77 14.23 1.80
CA MET A 81 -4.33 12.87 1.47
C MET A 81 -2.92 12.87 0.88
N THR A 82 -2.59 13.82 0.02
CA THR A 82 -1.24 13.97 -0.53
C THR A 82 -0.21 14.23 0.57
N LYS A 83 -0.50 15.15 1.51
CA LYS A 83 0.37 15.41 2.67
C LYS A 83 0.61 14.15 3.50
N ARG A 84 -0.45 13.37 3.78
CA ARG A 84 -0.36 12.09 4.50
C ARG A 84 0.47 11.05 3.76
N MET A 85 0.29 10.91 2.45
CA MET A 85 1.08 10.00 1.61
C MET A 85 2.57 10.36 1.64
N ILE A 86 2.91 11.65 1.51
CA ILE A 86 4.31 12.12 1.56
C ILE A 86 4.95 11.80 2.92
N LEU A 87 4.26 12.11 4.02
CA LEU A 87 4.77 11.83 5.37
C LEU A 87 4.92 10.33 5.62
N ALA A 88 3.92 9.53 5.23
CA ALA A 88 3.98 8.08 5.37
C ALA A 88 5.12 7.46 4.54
N SER A 89 5.32 7.93 3.31
CA SER A 89 6.44 7.51 2.46
C SER A 89 7.78 7.89 3.07
N GLY A 90 7.93 9.12 3.56
CA GLY A 90 9.15 9.56 4.22
C GLY A 90 9.50 8.71 5.45
N LEU A 91 8.51 8.40 6.29
CA LEU A 91 8.68 7.51 7.44
C LEU A 91 9.04 6.09 7.02
N ALA A 92 8.37 5.54 6.00
CA ALA A 92 8.66 4.21 5.47
C ALA A 92 10.09 4.11 4.92
N ILE A 93 10.53 5.10 4.13
CA ILE A 93 11.89 5.18 3.59
C ILE A 93 12.91 5.27 4.72
N ALA A 94 12.69 6.15 5.70
CA ALA A 94 13.60 6.30 6.84
C ALA A 94 13.72 5.00 7.65
N ALA A 95 12.59 4.36 7.97
CA ALA A 95 12.56 3.12 8.73
C ALA A 95 13.21 1.94 7.98
N ALA A 96 12.89 1.78 6.68
CA ALA A 96 13.48 0.75 5.84
C ALA A 96 15.00 0.95 5.68
N SER A 97 15.45 2.20 5.51
CA SER A 97 16.88 2.52 5.41
C SER A 97 17.61 2.26 6.72
N ALA A 98 17.03 2.68 7.85
CA ALA A 98 17.59 2.39 9.17
C ALA A 98 17.74 0.88 9.39
N TRP A 99 16.74 0.08 9.02
CA TRP A 99 16.83 -1.37 9.10
C TRP A 99 17.90 -1.95 8.17
N GLY A 100 17.97 -1.51 6.91
CA GLY A 100 19.00 -1.94 5.97
C GLY A 100 20.43 -1.65 6.44
N PHE A 101 20.65 -0.51 7.11
CA PHE A 101 21.93 -0.21 7.76
C PHE A 101 22.19 -1.12 8.96
N MET A 102 21.17 -1.46 9.76
CA MET A 102 21.35 -2.44 10.84
C MET A 102 21.67 -3.85 10.31
N GLU A 103 21.09 -4.28 9.20
CA GLU A 103 21.47 -5.55 8.54
C GLU A 103 22.94 -5.52 8.11
N SER A 104 23.38 -4.39 7.54
CA SER A 104 24.73 -4.23 6.99
C SER A 104 25.82 -4.06 8.07
N TYR A 105 25.51 -3.38 9.17
CA TYR A 105 26.51 -2.95 10.16
C TYR A 105 26.40 -3.67 11.51
N ALA A 106 25.21 -4.12 11.88
CA ALA A 106 24.92 -4.65 13.22
C ALA A 106 24.48 -6.13 13.21
N GLY A 107 24.47 -6.78 12.04
CA GLY A 107 24.06 -8.19 11.91
C GLY A 107 22.57 -8.42 12.21
N ALA A 108 21.73 -7.42 12.00
CA ALA A 108 20.29 -7.57 12.18
C ALA A 108 19.71 -8.65 11.24
N PRO A 109 18.61 -9.32 11.63
CA PRO A 109 17.97 -10.31 10.77
C PRO A 109 17.52 -9.71 9.43
N HIS A 110 17.70 -10.47 8.35
CA HIS A 110 17.25 -10.07 7.03
C HIS A 110 15.73 -9.98 6.96
N LEU A 111 15.20 -8.82 6.59
CA LEU A 111 13.78 -8.63 6.36
C LEU A 111 13.46 -8.59 4.86
N PRO A 112 12.46 -9.35 4.39
CA PRO A 112 12.02 -9.28 3.00
C PRO A 112 11.59 -7.88 2.60
N GLY A 113 12.12 -7.37 1.48
CA GLY A 113 11.87 -6.00 1.03
C GLY A 113 10.39 -5.66 0.75
N TRP A 114 9.54 -6.66 0.50
CA TRP A 114 8.11 -6.44 0.32
C TRP A 114 7.41 -5.91 1.59
N LEU A 115 8.02 -6.06 2.77
CA LEU A 115 7.51 -5.53 4.05
C LEU A 115 7.44 -3.99 4.08
N VAL A 116 8.14 -3.30 3.20
CA VAL A 116 8.04 -1.84 3.07
C VAL A 116 6.61 -1.41 2.71
N TYR A 117 5.87 -2.23 1.95
CA TYR A 117 4.51 -1.91 1.54
C TYR A 117 3.51 -1.87 2.71
N PRO A 118 3.35 -2.91 3.56
CA PRO A 118 2.51 -2.82 4.75
C PRO A 118 3.05 -1.80 5.76
N LEU A 119 4.36 -1.62 5.87
CA LEU A 119 4.96 -0.59 6.74
C LEU A 119 4.50 0.83 6.33
N PHE A 120 4.53 1.12 5.04
CA PHE A 120 4.01 2.37 4.47
C PHE A 120 2.55 2.61 4.86
N TRP A 121 1.67 1.62 4.68
CA TRP A 121 0.26 1.76 5.06
C TRP A 121 0.06 1.86 6.57
N GLY A 122 0.90 1.20 7.37
CA GLY A 122 0.96 1.37 8.81
C GLY A 122 1.25 2.81 9.20
N PHE A 123 2.30 3.42 8.63
CA PHE A 123 2.60 4.83 8.85
C PHE A 123 1.50 5.76 8.32
N PHE A 124 0.88 5.44 7.19
CA PHE A 124 -0.26 6.20 6.69
C PHE A 124 -1.42 6.20 7.70
N GLY A 125 -1.74 5.05 8.29
CA GLY A 125 -2.73 4.92 9.35
C GLY A 125 -2.36 5.71 10.61
N VAL A 126 -1.09 5.69 11.01
CA VAL A 126 -0.57 6.45 12.17
C VAL A 126 -0.63 7.95 11.92
N VAL A 127 -0.21 8.43 10.75
CA VAL A 127 -0.14 9.88 10.42
C VAL A 127 -1.53 10.48 10.23
N SER A 128 -2.48 9.73 9.68
CA SER A 128 -3.83 10.20 9.34
C SER A 128 -4.58 10.93 10.46
N PRO A 129 -4.64 10.44 11.73
CA PRO A 129 -5.30 11.14 12.81
C PRO A 129 -4.58 12.42 13.26
N PHE A 130 -3.27 12.56 13.05
CA PHE A 130 -2.51 13.75 13.43
C PHE A 130 -2.57 14.83 12.34
N VAL A 131 -2.59 14.43 11.08
CA VAL A 131 -2.65 15.34 9.94
C VAL A 131 -4.10 15.59 9.56
N ARG A 132 -4.70 16.62 10.15
CA ARG A 132 -6.10 17.04 9.89
C ARG A 132 -6.23 18.39 9.17
N SER A 133 -5.12 19.07 8.92
CA SER A 133 -5.06 20.39 8.29
C SER A 133 -4.01 20.44 7.18
N THR A 134 -4.30 21.21 6.13
CA THR A 134 -3.42 21.50 5.01
C THR A 134 -2.43 22.62 5.30
N ARG A 135 -2.74 23.47 6.30
CA ARG A 135 -1.83 24.51 6.79
C ARG A 135 -0.63 23.94 7.54
#